data_AF-A0A351MRT8-F1
#
_entry.id   AF-A0A351MRT8-F1
#
_cell.length_a   1.000
_cell.length_b   1.000
_cell.length_c   1.000
_cell.angle_alpha   90.00
_cell.angle_beta   90.00
_cell.angle_gamma   90.00
#
_symmetry.space_group_name_H-M   'P 1'
#
loop_
_entity.id
_entity.type
_entity.pdbx_description
1 polymer ?
#
loop_
_entity_poly.entity_id
_entity_poly.type
_entity_poly.pdbx_seq_one_letter_code
_entity_poly.pdbx_strand_id
1 'polypeptide(L)' 'LLARSLSKEERVIARRTLETALARFRADLKSADALVAVGESKPKATDRAELAAWTIVASQLLNLDEALTL' A
#
# COMPACT_ATOMS: atom_id res chain seq x y z
N LEU A 1 9.31 5.68 -9.70
CA LEU A 1 8.73 4.43 -10.22
C LEU A 1 9.22 4.19 -11.64
N LEU A 2 10.43 3.67 -11.78
CA LEU A 2 10.90 3.16 -13.06
C LEU A 2 10.00 1.98 -13.46
N ALA A 3 9.56 1.94 -14.72
CA ALA A 3 8.62 0.96 -15.28
C ALA A 3 9.18 -0.47 -15.37
N ARG A 4 10.06 -0.87 -14.43
CA ARG A 4 10.62 -2.21 -14.34
C ARG A 4 9.61 -3.15 -13.70
N SER A 5 9.61 -4.39 -14.18
CA SER A 5 8.91 -5.47 -13.49
C SER A 5 9.58 -5.73 -12.14
N LEU A 6 8.76 -5.95 -11.09
CA LEU A 6 9.26 -6.43 -9.81
C LEU A 6 9.95 -7.79 -10.00
N SER A 7 11.01 -8.06 -9.24
CA SER A 7 11.63 -9.38 -9.14
C SER A 7 10.67 -10.39 -8.49
N LYS A 8 11.06 -11.67 -8.44
CA LYS A 8 10.26 -12.68 -7.71
C LYS A 8 10.22 -12.37 -6.22
N GLU A 9 11.35 -11.96 -5.67
CA GLU A 9 11.55 -11.62 -4.26
C GLU A 9 10.74 -10.38 -3.88
N GLU A 10 10.81 -9.31 -4.70
CA GLU A 10 10.04 -8.09 -4.50
C GLU A 10 8.52 -8.36 -4.55
N ARG A 11 8.05 -9.22 -5.46
CA ARG A 11 6.64 -9.64 -5.50
C ARG A 11 6.20 -10.39 -4.25
N VAL A 12 7.05 -11.25 -3.70
CA VAL A 12 6.76 -12.00 -2.46
C VAL A 12 6.64 -11.03 -1.29
N ILE A 13 7.54 -10.06 -1.19
CA ILE A 13 7.50 -9.03 -0.14
C ILE A 13 6.24 -8.17 -0.28
N ALA A 14 5.95 -7.65 -1.47
CA ALA A 14 4.77 -6.83 -1.71
C ALA A 14 3.46 -7.56 -1.37
N ARG A 15 3.37 -8.86 -1.69
CA ARG A 15 2.21 -9.69 -1.34
C ARG A 15 2.05 -9.86 0.17
N ARG A 16 3.14 -10.15 0.89
CA ARG A 16 3.13 -10.26 2.35
C ARG A 16 2.74 -8.94 3.02
N THR A 17 3.24 -7.82 2.51
CA THR A 17 2.83 -6.49 2.97
C THR A 17 1.32 -6.32 2.78
N LEU A 18 0.80 -6.61 1.59
CA LEU A 18 -0.62 -6.46 1.28
C LEU A 18 -1.49 -7.28 2.24
N GLU A 19 -1.18 -8.56 2.42
CA GLU A 19 -1.93 -9.48 3.30
C GLU A 19 -1.91 -8.99 4.75
N THR A 20 -0.74 -8.56 5.24
CA THR A 20 -0.58 -8.05 6.61
C THR A 20 -1.35 -6.75 6.82
N ALA A 21 -1.23 -5.80 5.88
CA ALA A 21 -1.92 -4.52 5.96
C ALA A 21 -3.44 -4.70 5.86
N LEU A 22 -3.91 -5.57 4.96
CA LEU A 22 -5.32 -5.86 4.81
C LEU A 22 -5.91 -6.50 6.08
N ALA A 23 -5.22 -7.46 6.69
CA ALA A 23 -5.66 -8.06 7.95
C ALA A 23 -5.76 -7.01 9.07
N ARG A 24 -4.76 -6.12 9.17
CA ARG A 24 -4.76 -5.01 10.12
C ARG A 24 -5.93 -4.05 9.90
N PHE A 25 -6.16 -3.59 8.67
CA PHE A 25 -7.22 -2.63 8.37
C PHE A 25 -8.61 -3.23 8.46
N ARG A 26 -8.77 -4.54 8.21
CA ARG A 26 -10.04 -5.23 8.48
C ARG A 26 -10.33 -5.34 9.98
N ALA A 27 -9.28 -5.48 10.81
CA ALA A 27 -9.43 -5.46 12.27
C ALA A 27 -9.66 -4.06 12.84
N ASP A 28 -9.21 -3.01 12.14
CA ASP A 28 -9.40 -1.60 12.52
C ASP A 28 -9.73 -0.73 11.30
N LEU A 29 -11.02 -0.73 10.92
CA LEU A 29 -11.53 0.05 9.80
C LEU A 29 -11.35 1.57 10.00
N LYS A 30 -11.34 2.05 11.25
CA LYS A 30 -11.15 3.48 11.54
C LYS A 30 -9.76 3.94 11.10
N SER A 31 -8.74 3.12 11.31
CA SER A 31 -7.38 3.41 10.82
C SER A 31 -7.31 3.39 9.29
N ALA A 32 -8.10 2.54 8.63
CA ALA A 32 -8.19 2.51 7.17
C ALA A 32 -8.80 3.81 6.62
N ASP A 33 -9.94 4.22 7.18
CA ASP A 33 -10.63 5.45 6.81
C ASP A 33 -9.75 6.68 7.04
N ALA A 34 -9.04 6.74 8.16
CA ALA A 34 -8.10 7.82 8.45
C ALA A 34 -6.98 7.90 7.41
N LEU A 35 -6.43 6.76 6.99
CA LEU A 35 -5.36 6.73 5.99
C LEU A 35 -5.87 7.16 4.61
N VAL A 36 -6.98 6.59 4.14
CA VAL A 36 -7.47 6.88 2.77
C VAL A 36 -8.08 8.27 2.63
N ALA A 37 -8.35 8.95 3.74
CA ALA A 37 -8.76 10.35 3.77
C ALA A 37 -7.58 11.33 3.63
N VAL A 38 -6.33 10.85 3.72
CA VAL A 38 -5.15 11.69 3.50
C VAL A 38 -5.02 12.01 2.00
N GLY A 39 -4.80 13.28 1.68
CA GLY A 39 -4.67 13.79 0.31
C GLY A 39 -5.91 14.50 -0.20
N GLU A 40 -5.85 15.03 -1.42
CA GLU A 40 -6.90 15.89 -1.97
C GLU A 40 -8.04 15.10 -2.64
N SER A 41 -7.80 13.81 -2.93
CA SER A 41 -8.75 12.96 -3.63
C SER A 41 -9.67 12.22 -2.66
N LYS A 42 -10.97 12.25 -2.94
CA LYS A 42 -11.94 11.45 -2.17
C LYS A 42 -11.79 9.97 -2.52
N PRO A 43 -11.67 9.07 -1.53
CA PRO A 43 -11.58 7.64 -1.77
C PRO A 43 -12.87 7.11 -2.44
N LYS A 44 -12.70 6.48 -3.61
CA LYS A 44 -13.79 5.97 -4.46
C LYS A 44 -14.04 4.46 -4.27
N ALA A 45 -13.11 3.72 -3.67
CA ALA A 45 -13.25 2.28 -3.47
C ALA A 45 -14.35 1.96 -2.44
N THR A 46 -15.09 0.89 -2.67
CA THR A 46 -16.11 0.43 -1.71
C THR A 46 -15.45 -0.22 -0.49
N ASP A 47 -14.37 -0.99 -0.68
CA ASP A 47 -13.58 -1.56 0.41
C ASP A 47 -12.44 -0.60 0.80
N ARG A 48 -12.64 0.06 1.95
CA ARG A 48 -11.67 1.03 2.51
C ARG A 48 -10.43 0.34 3.05
N ALA A 49 -10.56 -0.88 3.58
CA ALA A 49 -9.43 -1.64 4.10
C ALA A 49 -8.51 -2.11 2.96
N GLU A 50 -9.10 -2.55 1.85
CA GLU A 50 -8.34 -2.92 0.66
C GLU A 50 -7.62 -1.72 0.05
N LEU A 51 -8.31 -0.57 -0.09
CA LEU A 51 -7.67 0.65 -0.59
C LEU A 51 -6.51 1.08 0.30
N ALA A 52 -6.70 1.11 1.62
CA ALA A 52 -5.66 1.45 2.59
C ALA A 52 -4.45 0.49 2.50
N ALA A 53 -4.70 -0.81 2.34
CA ALA A 53 -3.64 -1.79 2.20
C ALA A 53 -2.81 -1.58 0.93
N TRP A 54 -3.46 -1.28 -0.21
CA TRP A 54 -2.76 -0.93 -1.45
C TRP A 54 -2.01 0.39 -1.35
N THR A 55 -2.52 1.38 -0.62
CA THR A 55 -1.79 2.63 -0.34
C THR A 55 -0.46 2.33 0.36
N ILE A 56 -0.43 1.44 1.35
CA ILE A 56 0.82 1.05 2.03
C ILE A 56 1.79 0.36 1.07
N VAL A 57 1.31 -0.58 0.26
CA VAL A 57 2.16 -1.26 -0.75
C VAL A 57 2.75 -0.25 -1.73
N ALA A 58 1.93 0.68 -2.23
CA ALA A 58 2.36 1.73 -3.14
C ALA A 58 3.41 2.65 -2.49
N SER A 59 3.18 3.14 -1.27
CA SER A 59 4.16 3.94 -0.54
C SER A 59 5.48 3.20 -0.30
N GLN A 60 5.45 1.90 0.02
CA GLN A 60 6.67 1.11 0.19
C GLN A 60 7.44 0.96 -1.12
N LEU A 61 6.75 0.69 -2.23
CA LEU A 61 7.39 0.60 -3.55
C LEU A 61 7.96 1.95 -4.02
N LEU A 62 7.27 3.05 -3.71
CA LEU A 62 7.74 4.40 -3.99
C LEU A 62 9.01 4.74 -3.18
N ASN A 63 9.02 4.43 -1.88
CA ASN A 63 10.17 4.70 -1.00
C ASN A 63 11.36 3.78 -1.31
N LEU A 64 11.15 2.57 -1.82
CA LEU A 64 12.22 1.68 -2.28
C LEU A 64 13.01 2.24 -3.48
N ASP A 65 12.39 3.09 -4.31
CA ASP A 65 13.07 3.79 -5.41
C ASP A 65 14.07 4.83 -4.85
N GLU A 66 13.78 5.41 -3.69
CA GLU A 66 14.60 6.44 -3.05
C GLU A 66 15.88 5.85 -2.41
N ALA A 67 15.80 4.63 -1.85
CA ALA A 67 16.95 3.95 -1.22
C ALA A 67 17.97 3.37 -2.21
N LEU A 68 17.58 3.12 -3.47
CA LEU A 68 18.48 2.62 -4.53
C LEU A 68 19.18 3.74 -5.30
N THR A 69 18.78 5.01 -5.08
CA THR A 69 19.32 6.18 -5.79
C THR A 69 20.34 6.96 -4.94
N LEU A 70 20.66 6.47 -3.73
CA LEU A 70 21.69 7.01 -2.82
C LEU A 70 23.00 6.23 -2.91
#